data_AF-A0A517D8M7-F1
#
_entry.id   AF-A0A517D8M7-F1
#
_cell.length_a   1.000
_cell.length_b   1.000
_cell.length_c   1.000
_cell.angle_alpha   90.00
_cell.angle_beta   90.00
_cell.angle_gamma   90.00
#
_symmetry.space_group_name_H-M   'P 1'
#
loop_
_entity.id
_entity.type
_entity.pdbx_description
1 polymer ?
#
loop_
_entity_poly.entity_id
_entity_poly.type
_entity_poly.pdbx_seq_one_letter_code
_entity_poly.pdbx_strand_id
1 'polypeptide(L)'
;MSETISRRRQLLNAIKVFDGGFTETYEEHSKRCEGCIYCAGYRAVDKELSKLTEQELVAREMMEEENDIAYFYSSPDDIFNEDGTLDLDVYLCLKYQDVSDNRIRVYFHIDDNTWRDFKKNFPYPNWSNKDKRFKDEIIDTAGVAAYRRWQKSKHNTHVRLSHVR
;
A
#
# COMPACT_ATOMS: atom_id res chain seq x y z
N MET A 1 -21.05 21.87 5.79
CA MET A 1 -19.63 21.83 5.39
C MET A 1 -19.58 21.22 4.00
N SER A 2 -18.82 21.77 3.04
CA SER A 2 -18.78 21.20 1.69
C SER A 2 -18.11 19.82 1.72
N GLU A 3 -18.56 18.89 0.88
CA GLU A 3 -18.04 17.52 0.78
C GLU A 3 -16.52 17.50 0.54
N THR A 4 -16.01 18.48 -0.20
CA THR A 4 -14.58 18.73 -0.46
C THR A 4 -13.75 18.92 0.81
N ILE A 5 -14.29 19.65 1.80
CA ILE A 5 -13.62 19.88 3.10
C ILE A 5 -13.60 18.58 3.92
N SER A 6 -14.65 17.76 3.79
CA SER A 6 -14.74 16.46 4.47
C SER A 6 -13.71 15.46 3.91
N ARG A 7 -13.57 15.37 2.58
CA ARG A 7 -12.63 14.46 1.91
C ARG A 7 -11.17 14.82 2.12
N ARG A 8 -10.81 16.09 1.95
CA ARG A 8 -9.45 16.57 2.28
C ARG A 8 -9.05 16.23 3.71
N ARG A 9 -9.99 16.31 4.65
CA ARG A 9 -9.76 15.93 6.05
C ARG A 9 -9.58 14.42 6.24
N GLN A 10 -10.30 13.58 5.48
CA GLN A 10 -10.10 12.12 5.49
C GLN A 10 -8.70 11.73 5.00
N LEU A 11 -8.24 12.30 3.88
CA LEU A 11 -6.89 12.07 3.36
C LEU A 11 -5.78 12.50 4.34
N LEU A 12 -5.94 13.63 5.02
CA LEU A 12 -4.99 14.07 6.03
C LEU A 12 -4.98 13.17 7.28
N ASN A 13 -6.14 12.61 7.64
CA ASN A 13 -6.29 11.73 8.80
C ASN A 13 -5.78 10.30 8.54
N ALA A 14 -5.69 9.87 7.26
CA ALA A 14 -5.04 8.62 6.88
C ALA A 14 -3.52 8.64 7.16
N ILE A 15 -2.93 9.83 7.16
CA ILE A 15 -1.51 10.01 7.49
C ILE A 15 -1.36 9.97 9.01
N LYS A 16 -0.67 8.95 9.50
CA LYS A 16 -0.44 8.69 10.92
C LYS A 16 0.74 9.51 11.46
N VAL A 17 0.54 10.26 12.54
CA VAL A 17 1.60 11.02 13.23
C VAL A 17 2.36 10.09 14.16
N PHE A 18 3.68 10.05 14.02
CA PHE A 18 4.56 9.29 14.92
C PHE A 18 5.13 10.26 15.96
N ASP A 19 4.60 10.22 17.18
CA ASP A 19 5.10 10.99 18.31
C ASP A 19 5.46 10.06 19.47
N GLY A 20 6.76 9.97 19.77
CA GLY A 20 7.25 9.33 21.00
C GLY A 20 6.80 7.88 21.26
N GLY A 21 6.39 7.12 20.23
CA GLY A 21 5.92 5.73 20.37
C GLY A 21 4.40 5.55 20.27
N PHE A 22 3.63 6.63 20.06
CA PHE A 22 2.19 6.55 19.76
C PHE A 22 1.91 6.97 18.32
N THR A 23 0.94 6.30 17.73
CA THR A 23 0.46 6.57 16.39
C THR A 23 -0.93 7.20 16.50
N GLU A 24 -1.03 8.51 16.31
CA GLU A 24 -2.30 9.24 16.36
C GLU A 24 -2.66 9.83 14.99
N THR A 25 -3.95 10.13 14.76
CA THR A 25 -4.38 10.80 13.52
C THR A 25 -3.96 12.27 13.52
N TYR A 26 -3.81 12.85 12.34
CA TYR A 26 -3.52 14.28 12.22
C TYR A 26 -4.56 15.16 12.92
N GLU A 27 -5.85 14.81 12.85
CA GLU A 27 -6.91 15.54 13.55
C GLU A 27 -6.72 15.51 15.08
N GLU A 28 -6.35 14.37 15.65
CA GLU A 28 -6.11 14.25 17.10
C GLU A 28 -4.88 15.07 17.52
N HIS A 29 -3.82 15.02 16.70
CA HIS A 29 -2.58 15.75 16.96
C HIS A 29 -2.74 17.27 16.80
N SER A 30 -3.44 17.73 15.76
CA SER A 30 -3.62 19.16 15.45
C SER A 30 -4.36 19.94 16.54
N LYS A 31 -5.21 19.27 17.32
CA LYS A 31 -5.94 19.87 18.45
C LYS A 31 -5.01 20.25 19.61
N ARG A 32 -3.80 19.68 19.67
CA ARG A 32 -2.82 19.88 20.76
C ARG A 32 -1.41 20.27 20.29
N CYS A 33 -1.16 20.31 18.98
CA CYS A 33 0.13 20.66 18.38
C CYS A 33 0.29 22.19 18.25
N GLU A 34 1.26 22.79 18.95
CA GLU A 34 1.62 24.21 18.79
C GLU A 34 2.55 24.48 17.58
N GLY A 35 2.73 23.50 16.69
CA GLY A 35 3.52 23.65 15.45
C GLY A 35 4.82 22.85 15.43
N CYS A 36 4.79 21.58 15.80
CA CYS A 36 5.95 20.69 15.78
C CYS A 36 6.50 20.46 14.35
N ILE A 37 7.72 19.90 14.28
CA ILE A 37 8.37 19.57 13.00
C ILE A 37 7.57 18.57 12.17
N TYR A 38 6.84 17.66 12.81
CA TYR A 38 5.95 16.71 12.14
C TYR A 38 4.76 17.42 11.50
N CYS A 39 4.13 18.37 12.20
CA CYS A 39 3.07 19.25 11.70
C CYS A 39 3.51 20.06 10.44
N ALA A 40 4.82 20.25 10.19
CA ALA A 40 5.31 20.90 8.97
C ALA A 40 5.07 20.09 7.69
N GLY A 41 5.25 18.76 7.76
CA GLY A 41 4.96 17.86 6.63
C GLY A 41 3.48 17.87 6.25
N TYR A 42 2.59 17.81 7.25
CA TYR A 42 1.15 17.88 7.04
C TYR A 42 0.71 19.22 6.45
N ARG A 43 1.28 20.34 6.90
CA ARG A 43 1.00 21.66 6.30
C ARG A 43 1.39 21.73 4.83
N ALA A 44 2.45 21.03 4.43
CA ALA A 44 2.83 20.92 3.02
C ALA A 44 1.82 20.07 2.24
N VAL A 45 1.42 18.91 2.75
CA VAL A 45 0.40 18.05 2.12
C VAL A 45 -0.95 18.76 2.03
N ASP A 46 -1.39 19.40 3.11
CA ASP A 46 -2.62 20.18 3.16
C ASP A 46 -2.61 21.34 2.15
N LYS A 47 -1.46 21.97 1.93
CA LYS A 47 -1.25 23.00 0.90
C LYS A 47 -1.22 22.42 -0.52
N GLU A 48 -0.82 21.17 -0.71
CA GLU A 48 -0.93 20.50 -2.01
C GLU A 48 -2.39 20.09 -2.27
N LEU A 49 -3.07 19.49 -1.29
CA LEU A 49 -4.48 19.10 -1.40
C LEU A 49 -5.41 20.31 -1.58
N SER A 50 -5.05 21.49 -1.07
CA SER A 50 -5.86 22.71 -1.27
C SER A 50 -5.88 23.21 -2.71
N LYS A 51 -4.92 22.78 -3.53
CA LYS A 51 -4.82 23.15 -4.95
C LYS A 51 -5.60 22.21 -5.86
N LEU A 52 -6.02 21.06 -5.34
CA LEU A 52 -6.73 20.03 -6.10
C LEU A 52 -8.22 20.35 -6.16
N THR A 53 -8.82 20.06 -7.31
CA THR A 53 -10.26 20.04 -7.50
C THR A 53 -10.90 18.82 -6.84
N GLU A 54 -12.21 18.84 -6.66
CA GLU A 54 -12.94 17.73 -6.04
C GLU A 54 -12.83 16.41 -6.84
N GLN A 55 -12.79 16.49 -8.17
CA GLN A 55 -12.56 15.31 -9.02
C GLN A 55 -11.15 14.75 -8.85
N GLU A 56 -10.14 15.59 -8.69
CA GLU A 56 -8.75 15.16 -8.45
C GLU A 56 -8.56 14.58 -7.05
N LEU A 57 -9.29 15.09 -6.04
CA LEU A 57 -9.31 14.51 -4.70
C LEU A 57 -9.96 13.12 -4.71
N VAL A 58 -11.07 12.93 -5.42
CA VAL A 58 -11.72 11.61 -5.57
C VAL A 58 -10.82 10.64 -6.32
N ALA A 59 -10.17 11.06 -7.41
CA ALA A 59 -9.24 10.20 -8.13
C ALA A 59 -8.05 9.77 -7.25
N ARG A 60 -7.59 10.67 -6.37
CA ARG A 60 -6.52 10.36 -5.42
C ARG A 60 -6.97 9.44 -4.29
N GLU A 61 -8.17 9.63 -3.74
CA GLU A 61 -8.77 8.69 -2.78
C GLU A 61 -8.91 7.30 -3.38
N MET A 62 -9.43 7.19 -4.61
CA MET A 62 -9.53 5.91 -5.31
C MET A 62 -8.16 5.27 -5.53
N MET A 63 -7.14 6.06 -5.90
CA MET A 63 -5.77 5.56 -6.03
C MET A 63 -5.14 5.18 -4.68
N GLU A 64 -5.45 5.86 -3.58
CA GLU A 64 -4.89 5.53 -2.26
C GLU A 64 -5.64 4.32 -1.63
N GLU A 65 -6.95 4.19 -1.84
CA GLU A 65 -7.76 3.01 -1.47
C GLU A 65 -7.40 1.77 -2.30
N GLU A 66 -7.12 1.92 -3.61
CA GLU A 66 -6.64 0.84 -4.47
C GLU A 66 -5.20 0.41 -4.15
N ASN A 67 -4.45 1.15 -3.32
CA ASN A 67 -3.04 0.90 -3.02
C ASN A 67 -2.76 0.49 -1.56
N ASP A 68 -3.78 0.11 -0.79
CA ASP A 68 -3.57 -0.54 0.52
C ASP A 68 -3.44 -2.06 0.34
N ILE A 69 -2.37 -2.65 0.89
CA ILE A 69 -2.11 -4.09 0.75
C ILE A 69 -3.30 -4.90 1.30
N ALA A 70 -3.99 -4.37 2.32
CA ALA A 70 -5.18 -4.95 2.92
C ALA A 70 -6.37 -5.09 1.95
N TYR A 71 -6.43 -4.29 0.88
CA TYR A 71 -7.45 -4.44 -0.18
C TYR A 71 -7.24 -5.73 -0.98
N PHE A 72 -5.99 -6.08 -1.26
CA PHE A 72 -5.64 -7.29 -2.00
C PHE A 72 -5.55 -8.51 -1.08
N TYR A 73 -4.97 -8.34 0.10
CA TYR A 73 -4.63 -9.39 1.04
C TYR A 73 -4.91 -8.89 2.46
N SER A 74 -6.08 -9.23 2.99
CA SER A 74 -6.60 -8.70 4.25
C SER A 74 -5.85 -9.20 5.49
N SER A 75 -5.19 -10.36 5.39
CA SER A 75 -4.46 -10.96 6.50
C SER A 75 -2.95 -10.82 6.30
N PRO A 76 -2.17 -10.49 7.36
CA PRO A 76 -0.72 -10.61 7.36
C PRO A 76 -0.21 -12.03 7.07
N ASP A 77 -1.06 -13.05 7.22
CA ASP A 77 -0.70 -14.44 6.91
C ASP A 77 -0.92 -14.80 5.43
N ASP A 78 -1.60 -13.95 4.65
CA ASP A 78 -2.00 -14.25 3.26
C ASP A 78 -0.81 -14.39 2.29
N ILE A 79 0.37 -13.87 2.65
CA ILE A 79 1.60 -14.04 1.86
C ILE A 79 2.31 -15.37 2.13
N PHE A 80 1.91 -16.13 3.14
CA PHE A 80 2.58 -17.37 3.52
C PHE A 80 1.87 -18.58 2.93
N ASN A 81 2.64 -19.47 2.32
CA ASN A 81 2.21 -20.81 1.96
C ASN A 81 1.96 -21.66 3.21
N GLU A 82 1.31 -22.81 3.05
CA GLU A 82 1.04 -23.75 4.15
C GLU A 82 2.32 -24.27 4.83
N ASP A 83 3.45 -24.28 4.12
CA ASP A 83 4.77 -24.66 4.64
C ASP A 83 5.54 -23.51 5.33
N GLY A 84 4.92 -22.33 5.43
CA GLY A 84 5.51 -21.13 6.02
C GLY A 84 6.48 -20.38 5.10
N THR A 85 6.66 -20.81 3.85
CA THR A 85 7.44 -20.06 2.85
C THR A 85 6.62 -18.91 2.26
N LEU A 86 7.28 -17.90 1.70
CA LEU A 86 6.60 -16.77 1.07
C LEU A 86 6.07 -17.15 -0.33
N ASP A 87 4.80 -16.80 -0.58
CA ASP A 87 4.14 -16.99 -1.87
C ASP A 87 4.62 -15.93 -2.88
N LEU A 88 5.24 -16.43 -3.95
CA LEU A 88 5.74 -15.63 -5.05
C LEU A 88 4.61 -14.89 -5.78
N ASP A 89 3.43 -15.49 -5.93
CA ASP A 89 2.31 -14.89 -6.64
C ASP A 89 1.75 -13.69 -5.88
N VAL A 90 1.66 -13.79 -4.55
CA VAL A 90 1.25 -12.67 -3.70
C VAL A 90 2.23 -11.51 -3.84
N TYR A 91 3.54 -11.80 -3.78
CA TYR A 91 4.55 -10.78 -3.99
C TYR A 91 4.46 -10.13 -5.38
N LEU A 92 4.38 -10.92 -6.45
CA LEU A 92 4.32 -10.41 -7.82
C LEU A 92 3.04 -9.60 -8.09
N CYS A 93 1.91 -10.00 -7.51
CA CYS A 93 0.66 -9.25 -7.57
C CYS A 93 0.83 -7.85 -6.96
N LEU A 94 1.40 -7.76 -5.76
CA LEU A 94 1.65 -6.49 -5.09
C LEU A 94 2.71 -5.64 -5.80
N LYS A 95 3.72 -6.27 -6.42
CA LYS A 95 4.69 -5.57 -7.26
C LYS A 95 4.09 -4.99 -8.52
N TYR A 96 3.12 -5.66 -9.13
CA TYR A 96 2.37 -5.15 -10.27
C TYR A 96 1.51 -3.93 -9.90
N GLN A 97 1.05 -3.83 -8.65
CA GLN A 97 0.37 -2.66 -8.07
C GLN A 97 1.34 -1.60 -7.52
N ASP A 98 2.61 -1.63 -7.95
CA ASP A 98 3.68 -0.70 -7.52
C ASP A 98 3.90 -0.60 -6.00
N VAL A 99 3.56 -1.65 -5.25
CA VAL A 99 3.81 -1.67 -3.80
C VAL A 99 5.31 -1.88 -3.54
N SER A 100 5.90 -1.05 -2.68
CA SER A 100 7.34 -1.14 -2.38
C SER A 100 7.68 -2.35 -1.51
N ASP A 101 8.89 -2.90 -1.67
CA ASP A 101 9.36 -4.06 -0.90
C ASP A 101 9.29 -3.81 0.62
N ASN A 102 9.59 -2.58 1.07
CA ASN A 102 9.48 -2.22 2.49
C ASN A 102 8.03 -2.22 2.98
N ARG A 103 7.07 -1.74 2.18
CA ARG A 103 5.65 -1.79 2.54
C ARG A 103 5.16 -3.24 2.67
N ILE A 104 5.52 -4.09 1.71
CA ILE A 104 5.19 -5.52 1.74
C ILE A 104 5.73 -6.17 3.01
N ARG A 105 7.04 -6.03 3.25
CA ARG A 105 7.71 -6.64 4.41
C ARG A 105 7.10 -6.21 5.75
N VAL A 106 6.82 -4.91 5.90
CA VAL A 106 6.25 -4.36 7.13
C VAL A 106 4.82 -4.84 7.35
N TYR A 107 3.98 -4.87 6.30
CA TYR A 107 2.59 -5.28 6.39
C TYR A 107 2.44 -6.75 6.80
N PHE A 108 3.19 -7.65 6.17
CA PHE A 108 3.13 -9.09 6.46
C PHE A 108 4.06 -9.53 7.60
N HIS A 109 4.64 -8.58 8.35
CA HIS A 109 5.54 -8.86 9.48
C HIS A 109 6.71 -9.81 9.17
N ILE A 110 7.29 -9.68 7.97
CA ILE A 110 8.37 -10.56 7.52
C ILE A 110 9.71 -10.08 8.09
N ASP A 111 10.46 -10.97 8.72
CA ASP A 111 11.80 -10.67 9.22
C ASP A 111 12.84 -10.56 8.08
N ASP A 112 13.96 -9.89 8.37
CA ASP A 112 14.97 -9.59 7.37
C ASP A 112 15.66 -10.83 6.78
N ASN A 113 15.78 -11.93 7.55
CA ASN A 113 16.42 -13.15 7.06
C ASN A 113 15.49 -13.86 6.07
N THR A 114 14.23 -14.07 6.46
CA THR A 114 13.21 -14.66 5.59
C THR A 114 13.05 -13.86 4.30
N TRP A 115 13.01 -12.52 4.40
CA TRP A 115 12.92 -11.65 3.23
C TRP A 115 14.12 -11.77 2.30
N ARG A 116 15.35 -11.76 2.85
CA ARG A 116 16.57 -11.91 2.06
C ARG A 116 16.63 -13.27 1.37
N ASP A 117 16.27 -14.34 2.07
CA ASP A 117 16.31 -15.69 1.54
C ASP A 117 15.27 -15.89 0.44
N PHE A 118 14.06 -15.37 0.61
CA PHE A 118 13.05 -15.32 -0.44
C PHE A 118 13.57 -14.63 -1.70
N LYS A 119 14.12 -13.42 -1.56
CA LYS A 119 14.65 -12.63 -2.70
C LYS A 119 15.86 -13.27 -3.36
N LYS A 120 16.66 -14.04 -2.62
CA LYS A 120 17.80 -14.80 -3.15
C LYS A 120 17.34 -16.00 -3.98
N ASN A 121 16.26 -16.65 -3.57
CA ASN A 121 15.71 -17.83 -4.23
C ASN A 121 14.67 -17.48 -5.31
N PHE A 122 14.62 -16.22 -5.76
CA PHE A 122 13.73 -15.80 -6.83
C PHE A 122 13.99 -16.64 -8.09
N PRO A 123 12.95 -17.24 -8.69
CA PRO A 123 13.13 -18.09 -9.88
C PRO A 123 13.51 -17.27 -11.13
N TYR A 124 13.47 -15.94 -11.06
CA TYR A 124 13.89 -15.05 -12.14
C TYR A 124 15.39 -14.76 -12.04
N PRO A 125 16.21 -15.25 -13.00
CA PRO A 125 17.63 -14.96 -13.02
C PRO A 125 17.83 -13.44 -13.12
N ASN A 126 18.80 -12.87 -12.39
CA ASN A 126 19.09 -11.43 -12.38
C ASN A 126 18.04 -10.53 -11.70
N TRP A 127 17.14 -11.07 -10.86
CA TRP A 127 16.27 -10.23 -10.03
C TRP A 127 17.04 -9.21 -9.16
N SER A 128 18.25 -9.57 -8.73
CA SER A 128 19.15 -8.68 -7.99
C SER A 128 19.90 -7.67 -8.88
N ASN A 129 19.84 -7.83 -10.21
CA ASN A 129 20.46 -6.89 -11.14
C ASN A 129 19.76 -5.53 -11.08
N LYS A 130 20.53 -4.45 -11.29
CA LYS A 130 20.04 -3.07 -11.28
C LYS A 130 19.36 -2.68 -12.60
N ASP A 131 19.31 -3.58 -13.58
CA ASP A 131 18.56 -3.34 -14.80
C ASP A 131 17.06 -3.26 -14.49
N LYS A 132 16.56 -2.04 -14.52
CA LYS A 132 15.16 -1.73 -14.24
C LYS A 132 14.25 -2.31 -15.32
N ARG A 133 14.68 -2.32 -16.59
CA ARG A 133 13.85 -2.80 -17.71
C ARG A 133 13.54 -4.28 -17.60
N PHE A 134 14.54 -5.08 -17.20
CA PHE A 134 14.34 -6.51 -16.97
C PHE A 134 13.34 -6.80 -15.85
N LYS A 135 13.36 -6.01 -14.77
CA LYS A 135 12.38 -6.12 -13.68
C LYS A 135 10.99 -5.72 -14.12
N ASP A 136 10.89 -4.60 -14.84
CA ASP A 136 9.64 -4.10 -15.38
C ASP A 136 9.02 -5.15 -16.32
N GLU A 137 9.79 -5.79 -17.21
CA GLU A 137 9.33 -6.88 -18.09
C GLU A 137 8.79 -8.11 -17.32
N ILE A 138 9.46 -8.51 -16.23
CA ILE A 138 8.97 -9.60 -15.39
C ILE A 138 7.67 -9.19 -14.67
N ILE A 139 7.59 -7.99 -14.14
CA ILE A 139 6.38 -7.49 -13.46
C ILE A 139 5.22 -7.40 -14.46
N ASP A 140 5.46 -6.90 -15.67
CA ASP A 140 4.46 -6.78 -16.73
C ASP A 140 3.98 -8.14 -17.25
N THR A 141 4.81 -9.18 -17.17
CA THR A 141 4.42 -10.52 -17.64
C THR A 141 3.88 -11.37 -16.49
N ALA A 142 4.71 -11.64 -15.49
CA ALA A 142 4.41 -12.53 -14.38
C ALA A 142 3.56 -11.84 -13.30
N GLY A 143 3.77 -10.55 -13.06
CA GLY A 143 2.93 -9.75 -12.15
C GLY A 143 1.50 -9.60 -12.65
N VAL A 144 1.30 -9.31 -13.95
CA VAL A 144 -0.04 -9.32 -14.58
C VAL A 144 -0.71 -10.69 -14.44
N ALA A 145 0.04 -11.78 -14.64
CA ALA A 145 -0.49 -13.13 -14.50
C ALA A 145 -0.89 -13.45 -13.05
N ALA A 146 -0.07 -13.05 -12.07
CA ALA A 146 -0.37 -13.18 -10.65
C ALA A 146 -1.59 -12.35 -10.24
N TYR A 147 -1.71 -11.11 -10.72
CA TYR A 147 -2.89 -10.28 -10.51
C TYR A 147 -4.17 -10.91 -11.08
N ARG A 148 -4.12 -11.47 -12.29
CA ARG A 148 -5.25 -12.21 -12.87
C ARG A 148 -5.64 -13.46 -12.07
N ARG A 149 -4.69 -14.10 -11.39
CA ARG A 149 -4.97 -15.22 -10.46
C ARG A 149 -5.62 -14.69 -9.19
N TRP A 150 -5.10 -13.61 -8.61
CA TRP A 150 -5.71 -12.93 -7.47
C TRP A 150 -7.17 -12.54 -7.74
N GLN A 151 -7.47 -11.97 -8.91
CA GLN A 151 -8.82 -11.60 -9.32
C GLN A 151 -9.83 -12.78 -9.30
N LYS A 152 -9.33 -14.01 -9.46
CA LYS A 152 -10.14 -15.24 -9.44
C LYS A 152 -10.07 -15.99 -8.11
N SER A 153 -9.27 -15.49 -7.16
CA SER A 153 -9.01 -16.13 -5.88
C SER A 153 -10.08 -15.76 -4.83
N LYS A 154 -10.05 -16.49 -3.70
CA LYS A 154 -10.83 -16.17 -2.51
C LYS A 154 -10.47 -14.80 -1.89
N HIS A 155 -9.28 -14.26 -2.15
CA HIS A 155 -8.90 -12.96 -1.59
C HIS A 155 -9.69 -11.82 -2.28
N ASN A 156 -10.09 -12.00 -3.54
CA ASN A 156 -10.93 -11.04 -4.27
C ASN A 156 -12.45 -11.22 -4.03
N THR A 157 -12.89 -12.04 -3.07
CA THR A 157 -14.33 -12.11 -2.74
C THR A 157 -14.84 -10.89 -1.96
N HIS A 158 -13.96 -10.11 -1.33
CA HIS A 158 -14.34 -8.87 -0.64
C HIS A 158 -14.88 -7.78 -1.59
N VAL A 159 -14.39 -7.72 -2.83
CA VAL A 159 -14.85 -6.75 -3.85
C VAL A 159 -16.17 -7.16 -4.50
N ARG A 160 -16.48 -8.47 -4.54
CA ARG A 160 -17.73 -8.98 -5.14
C ARG A 160 -18.97 -8.72 -4.29
N LEU A 161 -18.82 -8.50 -2.98
CA LEU A 161 -19.95 -8.26 -2.08
C LEU A 161 -20.31 -6.78 -1.92
N SER A 162 -19.48 -5.84 -2.37
CA SER A 162 -19.79 -4.40 -2.36
C SER A 162 -20.62 -3.92 -3.55
N HIS A 163 -20.79 -4.75 -4.60
CA HIS A 163 -21.63 -4.45 -5.77
C HIS A 163 -23.00 -5.14 -5.75
N VAL A 164 -23.36 -5.77 -4.62
CA VAL A 164 -24.72 -6.30 -4.39
C VAL A 164 -25.32 -5.56 -3.21
N ARG A 165 -25.84 -4.37 -3.48
CA ARG A 165 -27.04 -3.78 -2.84
C ARG A 165 -27.45 -2.49 -3.53
#